data_AF-A0A3Q0QSN8-F1
#
_entry.id   AF-A0A3Q0QSN8-F1
#
_cell.length_a   1.000
_cell.length_b   1.000
_cell.length_c   1.000
_cell.angle_alpha   90.00
_cell.angle_beta   90.00
_cell.angle_gamma   90.00
#
_symmetry.space_group_name_H-M   'P 1'
#
loop_
_entity.id
_entity.type
_entity.pdbx_description
1 polymer ?
#
loop_
_entity_poly.entity_id
_entity_poly.type
_entity_poly.pdbx_seq_one_letter_code
_entity_poly.pdbx_strand_id
1 'polypeptide(L)'
;MVIFTCSAQHSAVNSGQYEFGAWMPNSPTSLQLPPPTKKGTVNEQTMLDSFPSVDTTVHGMALMWLLSKQSSDHVLLGQYPEEHFSEEEPLKMIRVFQEELQKLSAEIKARNKNVGLPFTSLNPDVVENSVTL
;
A
#
# COMPACT_ATOMS: atom_id res chain seq x y z
N MET A 1 -18.04 -2.77 6.89
CA MET A 1 -16.91 -3.70 6.64
C MET A 1 -16.54 -3.74 5.16
N VAL A 2 -17.47 -4.06 4.25
CA VAL A 2 -17.18 -4.19 2.81
C VAL A 2 -16.46 -2.97 2.21
N ILE A 3 -17.05 -1.78 2.31
CA ILE A 3 -16.45 -0.54 1.76
C ILE A 3 -15.02 -0.34 2.26
N PHE A 4 -14.80 -0.46 3.57
CA PHE A 4 -13.47 -0.30 4.18
C PHE A 4 -12.46 -1.33 3.68
N THR A 5 -12.86 -2.60 3.59
CA THR A 5 -11.99 -3.68 3.12
C THR A 5 -11.60 -3.49 1.65
N CYS A 6 -12.55 -3.05 0.81
CA CYS A 6 -12.32 -2.83 -0.60
C CYS A 6 -11.57 -1.53 -0.92
N SER A 7 -11.42 -0.61 0.04
CA SER A 7 -10.75 0.68 -0.15
C SER A 7 -9.53 0.82 0.77
N ALA A 8 -9.74 1.33 1.98
CA ALA A 8 -8.70 1.67 2.93
C ALA A 8 -7.80 0.48 3.28
N GLN A 9 -8.37 -0.70 3.58
CA GLN A 9 -7.57 -1.88 3.92
C GLN A 9 -6.68 -2.30 2.75
N HIS A 10 -7.23 -2.31 1.54
CA HIS A 10 -6.48 -2.65 0.34
C HIS A 10 -5.31 -1.68 0.13
N SER A 11 -5.59 -0.36 0.14
CA SER A 11 -4.57 0.67 0.01
C SER A 11 -3.45 0.54 1.06
N ALA A 12 -3.81 0.24 2.31
CA ALA A 12 -2.85 0.09 3.41
C ALA A 12 -1.84 -1.04 3.19
N VAL A 13 -2.23 -2.13 2.51
CA VAL A 13 -1.38 -3.32 2.32
C VAL A 13 -0.78 -3.42 0.91
N ASN A 14 -1.33 -2.67 -0.06
CA ASN A 14 -0.91 -2.74 -1.46
C ASN A 14 0.06 -1.61 -1.85
N SER A 15 -0.24 -0.35 -1.51
CA SER A 15 0.46 0.81 -2.05
C SER A 15 1.93 0.91 -1.59
N GLY A 16 2.26 0.29 -0.46
CA GLY A 16 3.62 0.27 0.10
C GLY A 16 4.49 -0.91 -0.34
N GLN A 17 3.97 -1.86 -1.15
CA GLN A 17 4.73 -3.07 -1.49
C GLN A 17 6.08 -2.74 -2.14
N TYR A 18 6.11 -1.83 -3.12
CA TYR A 18 7.37 -1.44 -3.74
C TYR A 18 8.26 -0.59 -2.83
N GLU A 19 7.70 0.35 -2.06
CA GLU A 19 8.49 1.22 -1.17
C GLU A 19 9.33 0.44 -0.16
N PHE A 20 8.77 -0.63 0.42
CA PHE A 20 9.45 -1.48 1.39
C PHE A 20 10.10 -2.71 0.76
N GLY A 21 9.55 -3.23 -0.34
CA GLY A 21 9.99 -4.46 -0.98
C GLY A 21 11.04 -4.27 -2.08
N ALA A 22 11.25 -3.05 -2.59
CA ALA A 22 12.28 -2.77 -3.58
C ALA A 22 13.71 -2.99 -3.03
N TRP A 23 13.89 -2.91 -1.71
CA TRP A 23 15.12 -3.34 -1.06
C TRP A 23 14.98 -4.81 -0.63
N MET A 24 15.41 -5.74 -1.48
CA MET A 24 15.22 -7.18 -1.29
C MET A 24 15.59 -7.69 0.11
N PRO A 25 16.73 -7.29 0.74
CA PRO A 25 17.05 -7.76 2.09
C PRO A 25 16.02 -7.38 3.16
N ASN A 26 15.20 -6.35 2.95
CA ASN A 26 14.10 -5.98 3.85
C ASN A 26 12.85 -6.86 3.68
N SER A 27 12.64 -7.44 2.49
CA SER A 27 11.49 -8.30 2.19
C SER A 27 11.83 -9.38 1.15
N PRO A 28 12.67 -10.37 1.51
CA PRO A 28 13.05 -11.42 0.59
C PRO A 28 11.83 -12.31 0.27
N THR A 29 11.54 -12.52 -1.01
CA THR A 29 10.39 -13.32 -1.47
C THR A 29 10.57 -14.82 -1.27
N SER A 30 11.81 -15.26 -1.06
CA SER A 30 12.18 -16.66 -0.76
C SER A 30 13.52 -16.72 -0.04
N LEU A 31 13.84 -17.86 0.55
CA LEU A 31 15.17 -18.15 1.10
C LEU A 31 15.66 -19.49 0.55
N GLN A 32 16.95 -19.57 0.22
CA GLN A 32 17.59 -20.73 -0.41
C GLN A 32 18.20 -21.72 0.59
N LEU A 33 18.39 -21.28 1.83
CA LEU A 33 18.94 -22.07 2.93
C LEU A 33 17.94 -22.15 4.10
N PRO A 34 17.96 -23.24 4.89
CA PRO A 34 17.11 -23.34 6.08
C PRO A 34 17.53 -22.32 7.16
N PRO A 35 16.63 -21.99 8.10
CA PRO A 35 16.98 -21.16 9.25
C PRO A 35 18.17 -21.75 10.04
N PRO A 36 19.11 -20.91 10.50
CA PRO A 36 20.28 -21.36 11.26
C PRO A 36 19.86 -21.97 12.60
N THR A 37 20.46 -23.10 12.97
CA THR A 37 20.12 -23.83 14.22
C THR A 37 21.06 -23.52 15.39
N LYS A 38 22.16 -22.79 15.15
CA LYS A 38 23.19 -22.46 16.15
C LYS A 38 23.61 -21.00 16.06
N LYS A 39 23.68 -20.31 17.21
CA LYS A 39 24.19 -18.94 17.31
C LYS A 39 25.68 -18.87 16.93
N GLY A 40 26.13 -17.74 16.39
CA GLY A 40 27.54 -17.49 16.05
C GLY A 40 28.06 -18.24 14.82
N THR A 41 27.18 -18.90 14.05
CA THR A 41 27.57 -19.67 12.85
C THR A 41 27.26 -18.93 11.54
N VAL A 42 26.48 -17.86 11.59
CA VAL A 42 26.09 -17.05 10.43
C VAL A 42 27.10 -15.92 10.23
N ASN A 43 27.48 -15.70 8.99
CA ASN A 43 28.27 -14.57 8.51
C ASN A 43 27.62 -13.95 7.26
N GLU A 44 28.22 -12.89 6.72
CA GLU A 44 27.71 -12.20 5.54
C GLU A 44 27.54 -13.13 4.33
N GLN A 45 28.50 -14.03 4.08
CA GLN A 45 28.41 -14.98 2.97
C GLN A 45 27.20 -15.90 3.12
N THR A 46 26.98 -16.48 4.31
CA THR A 46 25.80 -17.33 4.55
C THR A 46 24.48 -16.58 4.41
N MET A 47 24.47 -15.27 4.67
CA MET A 47 23.30 -14.42 4.44
C MET A 47 23.05 -14.21 2.93
N LEU A 48 24.10 -13.89 2.17
CA LEU A 48 24.03 -13.76 0.71
C LEU A 48 23.61 -15.09 0.04
N ASP A 49 24.14 -16.21 0.52
CA ASP A 49 23.78 -17.56 0.03
C ASP A 49 22.33 -17.94 0.39
N SER A 50 21.76 -17.34 1.44
CA SER A 50 20.36 -17.56 1.84
C SER A 50 19.39 -16.72 1.01
N PHE A 51 19.81 -15.58 0.47
CA PHE A 51 18.95 -14.69 -0.29
C PHE A 51 18.51 -15.28 -1.63
N PRO A 52 17.39 -14.80 -2.20
CA PRO A 52 16.94 -15.21 -3.53
C PRO A 52 17.99 -14.92 -4.60
N SER A 53 17.95 -15.70 -5.69
CA SER A 53 18.74 -15.40 -6.89
C SER A 53 18.39 -14.02 -7.46
N VAL A 54 19.27 -13.50 -8.31
CA VAL A 54 19.03 -12.23 -9.02
C VAL A 54 17.74 -12.31 -9.84
N ASP A 55 17.51 -13.42 -10.53
CA ASP A 55 16.32 -13.63 -11.36
C ASP A 55 15.03 -13.57 -10.52
N THR A 56 14.98 -14.30 -9.40
CA THR A 56 13.85 -14.28 -8.46
C THR A 56 13.63 -12.90 -7.85
N THR A 57 14.72 -12.19 -7.54
CA THR A 57 14.67 -10.83 -6.99
C THR A 57 14.07 -9.85 -7.98
N VAL A 58 14.53 -9.85 -9.24
CA VAL A 58 14.03 -8.96 -10.29
C VAL A 58 12.55 -9.20 -10.56
N HIS A 59 12.12 -10.46 -10.65
CA HIS A 59 10.69 -10.79 -10.82
C HIS A 59 9.84 -10.32 -9.64
N GLY A 60 10.31 -10.53 -8.40
CA GLY A 60 9.61 -10.06 -7.20
C GLY A 60 9.48 -8.54 -7.16
N MET A 61 10.57 -7.81 -7.43
CA MET A 61 10.56 -6.35 -7.47
C MET A 61 9.65 -5.81 -8.58
N ALA A 62 9.67 -6.42 -9.77
CA ALA A 62 8.81 -6.03 -10.88
C ALA A 62 7.31 -6.22 -10.55
N LEU A 63 6.96 -7.32 -9.87
CA LEU A 63 5.60 -7.57 -9.40
C LEU A 63 5.16 -6.52 -8.36
N MET A 64 5.98 -6.28 -7.32
CA MET A 64 5.66 -5.27 -6.31
C MET A 64 5.53 -3.87 -6.91
N TRP A 65 6.39 -3.54 -7.88
CA TRP A 65 6.30 -2.26 -8.61
C TRP A 65 4.99 -2.13 -9.37
N LEU A 66 4.58 -3.18 -10.07
CA LEU A 66 3.34 -3.21 -10.82
C LEU A 66 2.15 -3.05 -9.88
N LEU A 67 2.07 -3.86 -8.82
CA LEU A 67 0.93 -3.86 -7.90
C LEU A 67 0.80 -2.56 -7.08
N SER A 68 1.91 -1.89 -6.75
CA SER A 68 1.87 -0.61 -6.01
C SER A 68 1.54 0.61 -6.88
N LYS A 69 1.34 0.45 -8.19
CA LYS A 69 1.00 1.58 -9.06
C LYS A 69 -0.45 1.98 -8.94
N GLN A 70 -0.71 3.27 -8.95
CA GLN A 70 -2.05 3.79 -9.15
C GLN A 70 -2.36 3.80 -10.65
N SER A 71 -3.53 3.28 -11.05
CA SER A 71 -3.96 3.32 -12.45
C SER A 71 -4.24 4.77 -12.89
N SER A 72 -4.14 5.05 -14.19
CA SER A 72 -4.44 6.40 -14.72
C SER A 72 -5.91 6.79 -14.63
N ASP A 73 -6.79 5.80 -14.54
CA ASP A 73 -8.26 5.92 -14.47
C ASP A 73 -8.81 5.61 -13.06
N HIS A 74 -7.95 5.65 -12.05
CA HIS A 74 -8.35 5.39 -10.66
C HIS A 74 -9.47 6.32 -10.20
N VAL A 75 -10.32 5.82 -9.30
CA VAL A 75 -11.36 6.60 -8.64
C VAL A 75 -11.12 6.57 -7.14
N LEU A 76 -10.91 7.75 -6.55
CA LEU A 76 -10.60 7.87 -5.13
C LEU A 76 -11.83 7.62 -4.25
N LEU A 77 -11.58 7.23 -3.01
CA LEU A 77 -12.59 7.00 -2.01
C LEU A 77 -13.49 8.24 -1.86
N GLY A 78 -14.80 8.05 -2.00
CA GLY A 78 -15.78 9.12 -1.91
C GLY A 78 -16.03 9.88 -3.22
N GLN A 79 -15.30 9.58 -4.29
CA GLN A 79 -15.64 10.07 -5.64
C GLN A 79 -16.57 9.07 -6.32
N TYR A 80 -17.75 9.51 -6.73
CA TYR A 80 -18.74 8.62 -7.37
C TYR A 80 -19.15 9.21 -8.73
N PRO A 81 -18.36 8.98 -9.80
CA PRO A 81 -18.69 9.51 -11.13
C PRO A 81 -19.93 8.88 -11.74
N GLU A 82 -20.29 7.66 -11.31
CA GLU A 82 -21.54 7.01 -11.68
C GLU A 82 -22.65 7.42 -10.70
N GLU A 83 -23.60 8.22 -11.19
CA GLU A 83 -24.71 8.78 -10.40
C GLU A 83 -25.82 7.74 -10.18
N HIS A 84 -25.54 6.72 -9.37
CA HIS A 84 -26.55 5.71 -8.98
C HIS A 84 -27.60 6.25 -8.01
N PHE A 85 -27.24 7.24 -7.20
CA PHE A 85 -28.16 7.97 -6.33
C PHE A 85 -28.49 9.32 -6.93
N SER A 86 -29.77 9.67 -6.96
CA SER A 86 -30.27 10.95 -7.49
C SER A 86 -31.04 11.75 -6.44
N GLU A 87 -31.38 11.10 -5.32
CA GLU A 87 -32.16 11.67 -4.22
C GLU A 87 -31.32 12.60 -3.35
N GLU A 88 -31.97 13.63 -2.78
CA GLU A 88 -31.31 14.69 -2.02
C GLU A 88 -30.54 14.16 -0.79
N GLU A 89 -31.14 13.26 -0.02
CA GLU A 89 -30.55 12.76 1.22
C GLU A 89 -29.26 11.93 0.98
N PRO A 90 -29.22 10.91 0.11
CA PRO A 90 -27.97 10.23 -0.26
C PRO A 90 -26.89 11.19 -0.76
N LEU A 91 -27.25 12.15 -1.63
CA LEU A 91 -26.30 13.13 -2.16
C LEU A 91 -25.71 14.02 -1.06
N LYS A 92 -26.53 14.41 -0.07
CA LYS A 92 -26.07 15.14 1.10
C LYS A 92 -25.11 14.31 1.96
N MET A 93 -25.41 13.03 2.18
CA MET A 93 -24.51 12.15 2.94
C MET A 93 -23.18 11.91 2.23
N ILE A 94 -23.18 11.83 0.90
CA ILE A 94 -21.95 11.76 0.09
C ILE A 94 -21.09 13.01 0.31
N ARG A 95 -21.69 14.22 0.29
CA ARG A 95 -20.95 15.47 0.54
C ARG A 95 -20.33 15.50 1.93
N VAL A 96 -21.10 15.13 2.96
CA VAL A 96 -20.58 15.04 4.34
C VAL A 96 -19.40 14.07 4.41
N PHE A 97 -19.49 12.91 3.76
CA PHE A 97 -18.39 11.95 3.72
C PHE A 97 -17.15 12.51 3.02
N GLN A 98 -17.31 13.21 1.89
CA GLN A 98 -16.21 13.86 1.18
C GLN A 98 -15.53 14.94 2.02
N GLU A 99 -16.29 15.76 2.77
CA GLU A 99 -15.76 16.79 3.67
C GLU A 99 -14.92 16.17 4.81
N GLU A 100 -15.41 15.09 5.42
CA GLU A 100 -14.67 14.37 6.46
C GLU A 100 -13.37 13.75 5.91
N LEU A 101 -13.38 13.20 4.68
CA LEU A 101 -12.17 12.69 4.03
C LEU A 101 -11.15 13.81 3.76
N GLN A 102 -11.58 14.99 3.31
CA GLN A 102 -10.69 16.14 3.09
C GLN A 102 -10.04 16.61 4.39
N LYS A 103 -10.82 16.67 5.47
CA LYS A 103 -10.31 17.00 6.80
C LYS A 103 -9.27 15.98 7.27
N LEU A 104 -9.56 14.68 7.13
CA LEU A 104 -8.63 13.60 7.48
C LEU A 104 -7.33 13.67 6.66
N SER A 105 -7.42 13.94 5.35
CA SER A 105 -6.25 14.15 4.48
C SER A 105 -5.37 15.30 4.99
N ALA A 106 -5.98 16.42 5.38
CA ALA A 106 -5.25 17.56 5.94
C ALA A 106 -4.54 17.21 7.26
N GLU A 107 -5.21 16.49 8.16
CA GLU A 107 -4.63 16.02 9.43
C GLU A 107 -3.44 15.06 9.19
N ILE A 108 -3.59 14.11 8.27
CA ILE A 108 -2.52 13.17 7.87
C ILE A 108 -1.32 13.92 7.29
N LYS A 109 -1.55 14.87 6.38
CA LYS A 109 -0.49 15.71 5.80
C LYS A 109 0.22 16.53 6.87
N ALA A 110 -0.51 17.10 7.83
CA ALA A 110 0.08 17.87 8.92
C ALA A 110 0.96 16.99 9.83
N ARG A 111 0.47 15.81 10.23
CA ARG A 111 1.24 14.81 10.99
C ARG A 111 2.51 14.41 10.26
N ASN A 112 2.40 14.11 8.96
CA ASN A 112 3.49 13.59 8.15
C ASN A 112 4.66 14.57 7.94
N LYS A 113 4.47 15.88 8.17
CA LYS A 113 5.54 16.89 8.10
C LYS A 113 6.62 16.72 9.17
N ASN A 114 6.30 16.07 10.29
CA ASN A 114 7.16 16.03 11.48
C ASN A 114 7.75 14.64 11.76
N VAL A 115 7.72 13.73 10.78
CA VAL A 115 8.24 12.36 10.92
C VAL A 115 9.26 12.05 9.84
N GLY A 116 10.31 11.29 10.18
CA GLY A 116 11.37 10.93 9.24
C GLY A 116 10.93 9.96 8.14
N LEU A 117 9.87 9.18 8.39
CA LEU A 117 9.25 8.28 7.42
C LEU A 117 7.73 8.47 7.45
N PRO A 118 7.18 9.29 6.55
CA PRO A 118 5.74 9.53 6.45
C PRO A 118 4.94 8.26 6.12
N PHE A 119 3.80 8.07 6.78
CA PHE A 119 2.84 7.03 6.41
C PHE A 119 1.73 7.64 5.55
N THR A 120 1.68 7.26 4.28
CA THR A 120 0.82 7.89 3.25
C THR A 120 -0.31 6.98 2.75
N SER A 121 -0.20 5.66 2.91
CA SER A 121 -1.10 4.68 2.27
C SER A 121 -2.57 4.74 2.70
N LEU A 122 -2.88 5.39 3.83
CA LEU A 122 -4.25 5.65 4.30
C LEU A 122 -4.69 7.10 4.13
N ASN A 123 -3.94 7.92 3.39
CA ASN A 123 -4.39 9.25 3.04
C ASN A 123 -5.54 9.16 2.03
N PRO A 124 -6.72 9.74 2.29
CA PRO A 124 -7.83 9.74 1.33
C PRO A 124 -7.47 10.18 -0.09
N ASP A 125 -6.43 11.00 -0.26
CA ASP A 125 -5.93 11.42 -1.58
C ASP A 125 -5.35 10.29 -2.44
N VAL A 126 -5.05 9.12 -1.86
CA VAL A 126 -4.47 7.97 -2.58
C VAL A 126 -5.26 6.68 -2.40
N VAL A 127 -6.31 6.67 -1.57
CA VAL A 127 -7.14 5.49 -1.34
C VAL A 127 -8.17 5.38 -2.45
N GLU A 128 -8.16 4.30 -3.22
CA GLU A 128 -9.16 4.02 -4.25
C GLU A 128 -10.48 3.47 -3.66
N ASN A 129 -11.59 3.66 -4.39
CA ASN A 129 -12.91 3.18 -3.99
C ASN A 129 -13.04 1.64 -3.93
N SER A 130 -12.18 0.93 -4.66
CA SER A 130 -12.27 -0.53 -4.84
C SER A 130 -10.91 -1.17 -5.06
N VAL A 131 -10.88 -2.51 -5.13
CA VAL A 131 -9.68 -3.28 -5.45
C VAL A 131 -9.58 -3.42 -6.96
N THR A 132 -8.72 -2.60 -7.57
CA THR A 132 -8.56 -2.47 -9.03
C THR A 132 -7.20 -2.95 -9.53
N LEU A 133 -6.21 -3.06 -8.62
CA LEU A 133 -4.86 -3.56 -8.90
C LEU A 133 -4.30 -4.31 -7.69
#